data_AF-A0A6N4XT25-F1
#
_entry.id   AF-A0A6N4XT25-F1
#
_cell.length_a   1.000
_cell.length_b   1.000
_cell.length_c   1.000
_cell.angle_alpha   90.00
_cell.angle_beta   90.00
_cell.angle_gamma   90.00
#
_symmetry.space_group_name_H-M   'P 1'
#
loop_
_entity.id
_entity.type
_entity.pdbx_description
1 polymer ?
#
loop_
_entity_poly.entity_id
_entity_poly.type
_entity_poly.pdbx_seq_one_letter_code
_entity_poly.pdbx_strand_id
1 'polypeptide(L)'
;MKKQLLLFAFSMLALISCEDDNVQGYEMDMLKGEWKTSMREIVSGKDNKTVLKSVTPTGCSAKDITQFRTDYYTAYTSYDGDGLDCHINGKIEGKFTYDTETKEMTVNYADNTSLKYKVIILSSSELKLMELFDVVDFNGDGVNDSTYITYKR
;
A
#
# COMPACT_ATOMS: atom_id res chain seq x y z
N MET A 1 -46.87 -50.14 9.39
CA MET A 1 -45.56 -50.06 10.08
C MET A 1 -44.53 -49.47 9.13
N LYS A 2 -43.74 -48.51 9.64
CA LYS A 2 -42.45 -47.98 9.17
C LYS A 2 -42.37 -47.31 7.78
N LYS A 3 -42.47 -45.97 7.83
CA LYS A 3 -41.81 -45.00 6.94
C LYS A 3 -40.28 -45.14 7.05
N GLN A 4 -39.57 -45.10 5.92
CA GLN A 4 -38.11 -44.87 5.83
C GLN A 4 -37.89 -44.00 4.58
N LEU A 5 -37.73 -42.69 4.77
CA LEU A 5 -36.45 -41.96 4.75
C LEU A 5 -36.07 -41.47 3.33
N LEU A 6 -36.69 -40.36 2.93
CA LEU A 6 -36.13 -39.42 1.97
C LEU A 6 -35.68 -38.19 2.76
N LEU A 7 -34.40 -38.10 3.06
CA LEU A 7 -33.75 -36.89 3.56
C LEU A 7 -32.40 -36.78 2.83
N PHE A 8 -32.44 -36.18 1.64
CA PHE A 8 -31.25 -35.56 1.06
C PHE A 8 -30.95 -34.32 1.90
N ALA A 9 -30.13 -34.49 2.92
CA ALA A 9 -29.45 -33.37 3.57
C ALA A 9 -28.34 -32.91 2.62
N PHE A 10 -28.65 -31.92 1.77
CA PHE A 10 -27.62 -31.17 1.07
C PHE A 10 -26.89 -30.30 2.09
N SER A 11 -25.82 -30.85 2.64
CA SER A 11 -24.81 -30.10 3.39
C SER A 11 -24.00 -29.22 2.42
N MET A 12 -24.61 -28.19 1.83
CA MET A 12 -23.90 -27.11 1.15
C MET A 12 -23.60 -25.98 2.14
N LEU A 13 -22.83 -26.29 3.18
CA LEU A 13 -22.32 -25.32 4.13
C LEU A 13 -20.89 -25.71 4.50
N ALA A 14 -19.92 -25.39 3.62
CA ALA A 14 -18.50 -25.15 3.97
C ALA A 14 -17.61 -24.95 2.73
N LEU A 15 -17.95 -24.09 1.77
CA LEU A 15 -17.06 -23.79 0.63
C LEU A 15 -16.70 -22.30 0.45
N ILE A 16 -16.98 -21.42 1.42
CA ILE A 16 -16.70 -19.97 1.27
C ILE A 16 -15.57 -19.49 2.18
N SER A 17 -14.56 -20.32 2.49
CA SER A 17 -13.49 -19.88 3.43
C SER A 17 -12.07 -20.26 3.02
N CYS A 18 -11.82 -20.78 1.81
CA CYS A 18 -10.46 -21.12 1.37
C CYS A 18 -9.92 -20.25 0.22
N GLU A 19 -10.72 -19.33 -0.32
CA GLU A 19 -10.31 -18.51 -1.45
C GLU A 19 -9.63 -17.20 -0.99
N ASP A 20 -10.14 -16.62 0.10
CA ASP A 20 -9.70 -15.31 0.60
C ASP A 20 -8.28 -15.36 1.22
N ASP A 21 -8.02 -16.38 2.04
CA ASP A 21 -6.69 -16.60 2.65
C ASP A 21 -5.57 -16.79 1.59
N ASN A 22 -5.91 -17.33 0.41
CA ASN A 22 -4.96 -17.56 -0.66
C ASN A 22 -4.56 -16.25 -1.36
N VAL A 23 -5.51 -15.34 -1.58
CA VAL A 23 -5.25 -14.03 -2.19
C VAL A 23 -4.47 -13.14 -1.22
N GLN A 24 -4.89 -13.07 0.05
CA GLN A 24 -4.17 -12.32 1.08
C GLN A 24 -2.72 -12.80 1.19
N GLY A 25 -2.49 -14.11 1.29
CA GLY A 25 -1.15 -14.68 1.37
C GLY A 25 -0.27 -14.32 0.17
N TYR A 26 -0.80 -14.45 -1.05
CA TYR A 26 -0.09 -14.13 -2.28
C TYR A 26 0.29 -12.65 -2.39
N GLU A 27 -0.64 -11.74 -2.09
CA GLU A 27 -0.37 -10.30 -2.16
C GLU A 27 0.56 -9.83 -1.05
N MET A 28 0.45 -10.39 0.17
CA MET A 28 1.41 -10.15 1.24
C MET A 28 2.82 -10.64 0.84
N ASP A 29 2.91 -11.74 0.10
CA ASP A 29 4.15 -12.25 -0.46
C ASP A 29 4.72 -11.38 -1.59
N MET A 30 3.88 -10.68 -2.34
CA MET A 30 4.33 -9.67 -3.31
C MET A 30 4.81 -8.40 -2.62
N LEU A 31 4.07 -7.95 -1.59
CA LEU A 31 4.33 -6.73 -0.84
C LEU A 31 5.60 -6.83 0.01
N LYS A 32 5.94 -8.02 0.52
CA LYS A 32 7.12 -8.18 1.38
C LYS A 32 8.41 -7.73 0.68
N GLY A 33 9.27 -7.08 1.45
CA GLY A 33 10.57 -6.61 1.00
C GLY A 33 10.79 -5.13 1.25
N GLU A 34 11.87 -4.64 0.67
CA GLU A 34 12.29 -3.24 0.73
C GLU A 34 11.93 -2.54 -0.58
N TRP A 35 11.32 -1.38 -0.46
CA TRP A 35 10.78 -0.59 -1.55
C TRP A 35 11.41 0.79 -1.54
N LYS A 36 11.97 1.20 -2.68
CA LYS A 36 12.54 2.54 -2.88
C LYS A 36 11.57 3.41 -3.62
N THR A 37 11.36 4.63 -3.14
CA THR A 37 10.53 5.61 -3.84
C THR A 37 11.18 5.93 -5.19
N SER A 38 10.44 5.72 -6.27
CA SER A 38 10.88 6.05 -7.64
C SER A 38 10.22 7.33 -8.15
N MET A 39 9.01 7.63 -7.70
CA MET A 39 8.26 8.80 -8.15
C MET A 39 7.19 9.17 -7.13
N ARG A 40 6.95 10.48 -6.97
CA ARG A 40 5.73 11.03 -6.38
C ARG A 40 5.03 11.92 -7.41
N GLU A 41 3.73 11.72 -7.61
CA GLU A 41 2.92 12.45 -8.57
C GLU A 41 1.72 13.09 -7.89
N ILE A 42 1.36 14.31 -8.29
CA ILE A 42 0.05 14.92 -8.01
C ILE A 42 -0.74 14.86 -9.32
N VAL A 43 -1.91 14.24 -9.28
CA VAL A 43 -2.78 14.02 -10.45
C VAL A 43 -4.10 14.74 -10.24
N SER A 44 -4.58 15.41 -11.28
CA SER A 44 -5.81 16.20 -11.24
C SER A 44 -7.01 15.34 -10.86
N GLY A 45 -7.78 15.77 -9.85
CA GLY A 45 -9.02 15.09 -9.47
C GLY A 45 -10.14 15.21 -10.50
N LYS A 46 -10.04 16.19 -11.41
CA LYS A 46 -11.06 16.47 -12.43
C LYS A 46 -11.19 15.36 -13.47
N ASP A 47 -10.07 14.77 -13.86
CA ASP A 47 -10.02 13.69 -14.86
C ASP A 47 -9.30 12.42 -14.38
N ASN A 48 -8.68 12.46 -13.20
CA ASN A 48 -7.86 11.40 -12.60
C ASN A 48 -6.73 10.89 -13.52
N LYS A 49 -6.24 11.74 -14.43
CA LYS A 49 -5.25 11.39 -15.45
C LYS A 49 -4.17 12.44 -15.63
N THR A 50 -4.52 13.72 -15.58
CA THR A 50 -3.58 14.81 -15.84
C THR A 50 -2.59 14.95 -14.69
N VAL A 51 -1.31 14.68 -14.93
CA VAL A 51 -0.24 14.88 -13.94
C VAL A 51 0.05 16.38 -13.80
N LEU A 52 -0.22 16.93 -12.62
CA LEU A 52 0.02 18.34 -12.27
C LEU A 52 1.44 18.57 -11.76
N LYS A 53 2.01 17.59 -11.07
CA LYS A 53 3.38 17.62 -10.56
C LYS A 53 3.97 16.22 -10.51
N SER A 54 5.25 16.10 -10.81
CA SER A 54 6.01 14.85 -10.74
C SER A 54 7.37 15.12 -10.10
N VAL A 55 7.77 14.30 -9.14
CA VAL A 55 9.03 14.43 -8.39
C VAL A 55 9.68 13.07 -8.26
N THR A 56 10.89 12.94 -8.80
CA THR A 56 11.77 11.79 -8.58
C THR A 56 12.73 12.11 -7.42
N PRO A 57 12.87 11.23 -6.41
CA PRO A 57 13.88 11.41 -5.37
C PRO A 57 15.29 11.53 -5.95
N THR A 58 16.09 12.44 -5.41
CA THR A 58 17.48 12.65 -5.82
C THR A 58 18.37 12.77 -4.57
N GLY A 59 19.69 12.70 -4.76
CA GLY A 59 20.63 12.71 -3.64
C GLY A 59 20.43 11.53 -2.70
N CYS A 60 20.59 11.74 -1.40
CA CYS A 60 20.47 10.66 -0.41
C CYS A 60 19.05 10.15 -0.22
N SER A 61 18.02 10.99 -0.42
CA SER A 61 16.61 10.56 -0.37
C SER A 61 16.26 9.48 -1.40
N ALA A 62 17.02 9.36 -2.49
CA ALA A 62 16.87 8.26 -3.46
C ALA A 62 17.24 6.88 -2.87
N LYS A 63 17.86 6.86 -1.68
CA LYS A 63 18.17 5.66 -0.91
C LYS A 63 17.12 5.34 0.15
N ASP A 64 16.11 6.18 0.35
CA ASP A 64 15.04 5.95 1.33
C ASP A 64 14.34 4.60 1.09
N ILE A 65 14.03 3.90 2.17
CA ILE A 65 13.49 2.54 2.14
C ILE A 65 12.19 2.48 2.93
N THR A 66 11.13 1.99 2.29
CA THR A 66 9.91 1.50 2.94
C THR A 66 9.95 -0.02 2.96
N GLN A 67 9.89 -0.63 4.14
CA GLN A 67 9.88 -2.07 4.33
C GLN A 67 8.47 -2.57 4.65
N PHE A 68 8.09 -3.71 4.07
CA PHE A 68 6.92 -4.48 4.49
C PHE A 68 7.32 -5.93 4.75
N ARG A 69 6.68 -6.55 5.74
CA ARG A 69 6.83 -7.97 6.08
C ARG A 69 5.47 -8.64 6.19
N THR A 70 5.46 -9.97 6.06
CA THR A 70 4.24 -10.79 6.11
C THR A 70 3.60 -10.87 7.50
N ASP A 71 4.33 -10.47 8.56
CA ASP A 71 3.81 -10.33 9.93
C ASP A 71 3.28 -8.92 10.23
N TYR A 72 2.85 -8.21 9.19
CA TYR A 72 2.27 -6.87 9.23
C TYR A 72 3.22 -5.79 9.77
N TYR A 73 4.52 -6.07 9.88
CA TYR A 73 5.52 -5.07 10.21
C TYR A 73 5.78 -4.15 9.01
N THR A 74 5.98 -2.86 9.31
CA THR A 74 6.52 -1.91 8.36
C THR A 74 7.55 -1.00 9.03
N ALA A 75 8.45 -0.45 8.22
CA ALA A 75 9.37 0.58 8.65
C ALA A 75 9.70 1.51 7.50
N TYR A 76 10.00 2.76 7.84
CA TYR A 76 10.56 3.74 6.94
C TYR A 76 11.95 4.14 7.43
N THR A 77 12.96 4.02 6.57
CA THR A 77 14.33 4.46 6.83
C THR A 77 14.67 5.59 5.87
N SER A 78 14.98 6.77 6.42
CA SER A 78 15.42 7.93 5.65
C SER A 78 16.94 8.04 5.63
N TYR A 79 17.46 8.49 4.51
CA TYR A 79 18.88 8.78 4.30
C TYR A 79 19.07 10.27 4.00
N ASP A 80 20.11 10.85 4.58
CA ASP A 80 20.51 12.24 4.35
C ASP A 80 22.04 12.33 4.19
N GLY A 81 22.54 13.48 3.77
CA GLY A 81 23.95 13.76 3.53
C GLY A 81 24.21 14.59 2.27
N ASP A 82 25.47 14.68 1.87
CA ASP A 82 25.92 15.51 0.73
C ASP A 82 25.93 14.77 -0.62
N GLY A 83 25.13 13.70 -0.74
CA GLY A 83 24.99 12.88 -1.93
C GLY A 83 26.12 11.86 -2.13
N LEU A 84 27.38 12.24 -1.85
CA LEU A 84 28.53 11.34 -1.88
C LEU A 84 28.63 10.53 -0.58
N ASP A 85 28.30 11.13 0.56
CA ASP A 85 28.27 10.46 1.87
C ASP A 85 26.84 10.44 2.43
N CYS A 86 26.09 9.41 2.07
CA CYS A 86 24.73 9.21 2.59
C CYS A 86 24.74 8.30 3.81
N HIS A 87 24.14 8.77 4.89
CA HIS A 87 23.98 8.02 6.13
C HIS A 87 22.50 7.94 6.51
N ILE A 88 22.16 7.00 7.39
CA ILE A 88 20.81 6.90 7.94
C ILE A 88 20.55 8.15 8.78
N ASN A 89 19.53 8.91 8.41
CA ASN A 89 19.07 10.09 9.13
C ASN A 89 18.04 9.69 10.21
N GLY A 90 17.16 8.74 9.87
CA GLY A 90 16.15 8.26 10.79
C GLY A 90 15.56 6.92 10.38
N LYS A 91 14.99 6.23 11.36
CA LYS A 91 14.17 5.04 11.14
C LYS A 91 12.95 5.12 12.02
N ILE A 92 11.79 4.89 11.44
CA ILE A 92 10.53 4.74 12.17
C ILE A 92 9.90 3.40 11.83
N GLU A 93 9.43 2.70 12.85
CA GLU A 93 8.85 1.37 12.75
C GLU A 93 7.36 1.42 13.08
N GLY A 94 6.62 0.44 12.60
CA GLY A 94 5.18 0.40 12.75
C GLY A 94 4.56 -0.92 12.36
N LYS A 95 3.22 -0.89 12.29
CA LYS A 95 2.39 -1.97 11.79
C LYS A 95 1.50 -1.46 10.68
N PHE A 96 1.12 -2.33 9.76
CA PHE A 96 0.12 -2.00 8.75
C PHE A 96 -1.04 -2.99 8.75
N THR A 97 -2.19 -2.55 8.29
CA THR A 97 -3.30 -3.41 7.86
C THR A 97 -3.40 -3.33 6.34
N TYR A 98 -3.83 -4.42 5.71
CA TYR A 98 -4.08 -4.45 4.28
C TYR A 98 -5.27 -5.36 3.98
N ASP A 99 -6.25 -4.81 3.28
CA ASP A 99 -7.46 -5.49 2.84
C ASP A 99 -7.37 -5.73 1.33
N THR A 100 -7.32 -7.00 0.92
CA THR A 100 -7.14 -7.37 -0.49
C THR A 100 -8.39 -7.15 -1.34
N GLU A 101 -9.56 -7.00 -0.76
CA GLU A 101 -10.81 -6.75 -1.51
C GLU A 101 -10.90 -5.26 -1.89
N THR A 102 -10.77 -4.39 -0.90
CA THR A 102 -10.89 -2.93 -1.05
C THR A 102 -9.59 -2.29 -1.56
N LYS A 103 -8.47 -3.01 -1.44
CA LYS A 103 -7.11 -2.52 -1.68
C LYS A 103 -6.71 -1.38 -0.74
N GLU A 104 -7.37 -1.24 0.41
CA GLU A 104 -7.03 -0.24 1.41
C GLU A 104 -5.93 -0.72 2.35
N MET A 105 -4.98 0.16 2.63
CA MET A 105 -3.88 -0.07 3.56
C MET A 105 -3.85 1.05 4.59
N THR A 106 -3.68 0.72 5.87
CA THR A 106 -3.40 1.72 6.91
C THR A 106 -2.05 1.40 7.54
N VAL A 107 -1.13 2.35 7.54
CA VAL A 107 0.17 2.27 8.20
C VAL A 107 0.12 3.07 9.50
N ASN A 108 0.43 2.42 10.62
CA ASN A 108 0.50 3.03 11.94
C ASN A 108 1.94 2.96 12.46
N TYR A 109 2.57 4.11 12.63
CA TYR A 109 3.94 4.23 13.14
C TYR A 109 3.96 4.45 14.65
N ALA A 110 5.12 4.18 15.26
CA ALA A 110 5.33 4.27 16.71
C ALA A 110 5.20 5.70 17.28
N ASP A 111 5.27 6.73 16.44
CA ASP A 111 5.04 8.15 16.81
C ASP A 111 3.56 8.53 16.84
N ASN A 112 2.65 7.55 16.70
CA ASN A 112 1.20 7.71 16.58
C ASN A 112 0.74 8.31 15.24
N THR A 113 1.61 8.40 14.23
CA THR A 113 1.19 8.73 12.87
C THR A 113 0.43 7.55 12.25
N SER A 114 -0.75 7.84 11.69
CA SER A 114 -1.59 6.88 10.98
C SER A 114 -1.87 7.38 9.57
N LEU A 115 -1.41 6.65 8.57
CA LEU A 115 -1.49 7.03 7.16
C LEU A 115 -2.32 6.00 6.40
N LYS A 116 -3.35 6.48 5.71
CA LYS A 116 -4.22 5.65 4.88
C LYS A 116 -3.83 5.73 3.41
N TYR A 117 -3.81 4.59 2.76
CA TYR A 117 -3.47 4.46 1.35
C TYR A 117 -4.46 3.56 0.62
N LYS A 118 -4.54 3.75 -0.69
CA LYS A 118 -5.10 2.75 -1.60
C LYS A 118 -3.98 2.16 -2.45
N VAL A 119 -3.90 0.84 -2.51
CA VAL A 119 -2.96 0.12 -3.38
C VAL A 119 -3.52 0.11 -4.80
N ILE A 120 -2.81 0.76 -5.72
CA ILE A 120 -3.20 0.93 -7.12
C ILE A 120 -2.51 -0.13 -8.00
N ILE A 121 -1.24 -0.40 -7.72
CA ILE A 121 -0.44 -1.44 -8.37
C ILE A 121 0.30 -2.19 -7.29
N LEU A 122 0.26 -3.52 -7.33
CA LEU A 122 1.10 -4.40 -6.54
C LEU A 122 1.58 -5.53 -7.42
N SER A 123 2.90 -5.65 -7.55
CA SER A 123 3.55 -6.65 -8.38
C SER A 123 4.89 -7.07 -7.78
N SER A 124 5.59 -7.95 -8.49
CA SER A 124 6.93 -8.38 -8.09
C SER A 124 8.05 -7.37 -8.38
N SER A 125 7.75 -6.11 -8.75
CA SER A 125 8.78 -5.09 -8.97
C SER A 125 8.29 -3.67 -8.76
N GLU A 126 6.97 -3.48 -8.65
CA GLU A 126 6.34 -2.17 -8.55
C GLU A 126 5.21 -2.20 -7.53
N LEU A 127 5.20 -1.18 -6.68
CA LEU A 127 4.13 -0.84 -5.76
C LEU A 127 3.71 0.60 -6.04
N LYS A 128 2.45 0.85 -6.37
CA LYS A 128 1.90 2.20 -6.49
C LYS A 128 0.81 2.40 -5.45
N LEU A 129 0.99 3.40 -4.59
CA LEU A 129 0.06 3.79 -3.55
C LEU A 129 -0.56 5.15 -3.91
N MET A 130 -1.84 5.32 -3.65
CA MET A 130 -2.51 6.61 -3.57
C MET A 130 -2.64 7.00 -2.10
N GLU A 131 -2.23 8.23 -1.74
CA GLU A 131 -2.43 8.78 -0.41
C GLU A 131 -3.91 9.15 -0.20
N LEU A 132 -4.50 8.73 0.93
CA LEU A 132 -5.87 9.06 1.33
C LEU A 132 -5.90 10.10 2.48
N PHE A 133 -4.81 10.83 2.65
CA PHE A 133 -4.60 11.91 3.61
C PHE A 133 -4.04 13.13 2.88
N ASP A 134 -4.01 14.29 3.54
CA ASP A 134 -3.49 15.56 2.99
C ASP A 134 -4.04 15.89 1.59
N VAL A 135 -5.35 15.68 1.42
CA VAL A 135 -6.06 15.93 0.17
C VAL A 135 -6.18 17.44 -0.06
N VAL A 136 -5.63 17.93 -1.17
CA VAL A 136 -5.53 19.36 -1.50
C VAL A 136 -5.90 19.60 -2.97
N ASP A 137 -6.59 20.71 -3.25
CA ASP A 137 -6.74 21.28 -4.60
C ASP A 137 -5.46 22.05 -4.96
N PHE A 138 -4.55 21.40 -5.70
CA PHE A 138 -3.21 21.93 -5.99
C PHE A 138 -3.24 23.00 -7.09
N ASN A 139 -4.17 22.92 -8.04
CA ASN A 139 -4.24 23.83 -9.19
C ASN A 139 -5.30 24.95 -9.03
N GLY A 140 -6.12 24.90 -7.98
CA GLY A 140 -7.14 25.90 -7.66
C GLY A 140 -8.41 25.80 -8.52
N ASP A 141 -8.73 24.62 -9.07
CA ASP A 141 -9.89 24.41 -9.94
C ASP A 141 -11.18 24.02 -9.20
N GLY A 142 -11.12 23.89 -7.87
CA GLY A 142 -12.23 23.53 -6.98
C GLY A 142 -12.44 22.03 -6.83
N VAL A 143 -11.59 21.18 -7.42
CA VAL A 143 -11.61 19.73 -7.27
C VAL A 143 -10.32 19.27 -6.57
N ASN A 144 -10.47 18.44 -5.55
CA ASN A 144 -9.34 17.89 -4.82
C ASN A 144 -8.50 16.95 -5.69
N ASP A 145 -7.18 17.13 -5.66
CA ASP A 145 -6.22 16.30 -6.40
C ASP A 145 -5.78 15.08 -5.60
N SER A 146 -5.16 14.13 -6.30
CA SER A 146 -4.69 12.86 -5.71
C SER A 146 -3.17 12.75 -5.77
N THR A 147 -2.56 12.42 -4.63
CA THR A 147 -1.12 12.14 -4.57
C THR A 147 -0.85 10.64 -4.70
N TYR A 148 0.09 10.28 -5.56
CA TYR A 148 0.54 8.91 -5.77
C TYR A 148 2.02 8.79 -5.45
N ILE A 149 2.42 7.68 -4.84
CA ILE A 149 3.81 7.28 -4.68
C ILE A 149 4.02 5.95 -5.41
N THR A 150 5.02 5.93 -6.29
CA THR A 150 5.46 4.70 -6.97
C THR A 150 6.78 4.26 -6.40
N TYR A 151 6.84 3.02 -5.94
CA TYR A 151 8.03 2.37 -5.43
C TYR A 151 8.51 1.27 -6.37
N LYS A 152 9.82 1.03 -6.35
CA LYS A 152 10.48 -0.08 -7.05
C LYS A 152 11.46 -0.80 -6.15
N ARG A 153 11.78 -2.03 -6.52
CA ARG A 153 12.77 -2.88 -5.85
C ARG A 153 13.81 -3.35 -6.86
#